data_AF-A0A914W2N6-F1
#
_entry.id   AF-A0A914W2N6-F1
#
_cell.length_a   1.000
_cell.length_b   1.000
_cell.length_c   1.000
_cell.angle_alpha   90.00
_cell.angle_beta   90.00
_cell.angle_gamma   90.00
#
_symmetry.space_group_name_H-M   'P 1'
#
loop_
_entity.id
_entity.type
_entity.pdbx_description
1 polymer ?
#
loop_
_entity_poly.entity_id
_entity_poly.type
_entity_poly.pdbx_seq_one_letter_code
_entity_poly.pdbx_strand_id
1 'polypeptide(L)'
;MYNYSVAPHHAGVYPVHEPLFEAWRRVWKIRVTCTEEYPHFRPASRRRGFVYKGIMVLPRQTCGLYTHTLLFSAYPGGHAALTKSIQGGEIFFSIIYNPFALFMTHQQNYGNDRLAIYTFENAVRFVNCWTNIKLKWMDPLKMGIAYFQRFPDERTPVWGNPCSDPRHLEILSSDFNCSQLALPNAVIVGPQKTGSTALYAFLKLHPNVQSNVENNVTYEEPQFFGGKAYLNGLDWYLNQFPFDSGVEGQQVLFEKSATYFDSPDAPRQMNALIDEAKLIIILINPAKRAYSWYQHMIAHKDPIALKYSFAQVLAATDNDSERKLWKLRQRCIAPGRYAHHLDRWLEYYSPNRLLIVDGEQLKDDPVPVMNDVQQFLGLPLIDYKQLLKFNEHKGFYCSQAEGNKTKCLGKSKGRGYEPMGAELTDSLAKLYLQDNIALHKMITKMGWRTPRWLQEQLVKLS
;
A
#
# COMPACT_ATOMS: atom_id res chain seq x y z
N MET A 1 -36.91 -6.49 -3.61
CA MET A 1 -35.88 -5.80 -2.80
C MET A 1 -34.99 -5.01 -3.73
N TYR A 2 -34.76 -3.73 -3.44
CA TYR A 2 -33.85 -2.90 -4.24
C TYR A 2 -32.42 -3.42 -4.11
N ASN A 3 -31.66 -3.39 -5.21
CA ASN A 3 -30.26 -3.82 -5.27
C ASN A 3 -29.29 -2.68 -4.88
N TYR A 4 -29.81 -1.58 -4.37
CA TYR A 4 -29.06 -0.42 -3.93
C TYR A 4 -29.52 0.03 -2.54
N SER A 5 -28.60 0.59 -1.77
CA SER A 5 -28.88 1.17 -0.45
C SER A 5 -27.95 2.35 -0.20
N VAL A 6 -28.38 3.33 0.60
CA VAL A 6 -27.56 4.45 1.05
C VAL A 6 -27.62 4.49 2.57
N ALA A 7 -26.48 4.35 3.23
CA ALA A 7 -26.41 4.40 4.68
C ALA A 7 -26.71 5.84 5.19
N PRO A 8 -27.48 6.00 6.28
CA PRO A 8 -27.60 7.28 6.97
C PRO A 8 -26.21 7.81 7.35
N HIS A 9 -25.98 9.10 7.13
CA HIS A 9 -24.71 9.77 7.44
C HIS A 9 -23.45 9.09 6.86
N HIS A 10 -23.58 8.23 5.84
CA HIS A 10 -22.47 7.44 5.29
C HIS A 10 -21.78 6.46 6.25
N ALA A 11 -22.36 6.28 7.45
CA ALA A 11 -21.77 5.47 8.49
C ALA A 11 -21.52 4.04 8.00
N GLY A 12 -20.29 3.56 8.21
CA GLY A 12 -19.84 2.23 7.82
C GLY A 12 -19.63 2.01 6.31
N VAL A 13 -19.87 3.00 5.44
CA VAL A 13 -19.56 2.90 4.00
C VAL A 13 -18.10 3.25 3.74
N TYR A 14 -17.63 4.37 4.30
CA TYR A 14 -16.21 4.70 4.37
C TYR A 14 -15.98 5.66 5.56
N PRO A 15 -15.12 5.33 6.55
CA PRO A 15 -14.37 4.09 6.68
C PRO A 15 -15.28 2.85 6.65
N VAL A 16 -14.78 1.81 6.01
CA VAL A 16 -15.57 0.59 5.78
C VAL A 16 -15.80 -0.11 7.11
N HIS A 17 -17.05 -0.44 7.39
CA HIS A 17 -17.42 -1.36 8.45
C HIS A 17 -17.79 -2.71 7.83
N GLU A 18 -16.91 -3.71 7.97
CA GLU A 18 -17.05 -5.00 7.28
C GLU A 18 -18.40 -5.72 7.55
N PRO A 19 -18.92 -5.77 8.79
CA PRO A 19 -20.23 -6.36 9.09
C PRO A 19 -21.39 -5.74 8.28
N LEU A 20 -21.34 -4.43 7.99
CA LEU A 20 -22.35 -3.76 7.18
C LEU A 20 -22.34 -4.30 5.74
N PHE A 21 -21.16 -4.38 5.12
CA PHE A 21 -21.02 -4.91 3.76
C PHE A 21 -21.41 -6.39 3.67
N GLU A 22 -21.09 -7.18 4.68
CA GLU A 22 -21.47 -8.59 4.73
C GLU A 22 -22.99 -8.76 4.82
N ALA A 23 -23.64 -8.00 5.71
CA ALA A 23 -25.09 -8.01 5.85
C ALA A 23 -25.79 -7.50 4.58
N TRP A 24 -25.33 -6.39 4.00
CA TRP A 24 -25.77 -5.87 2.71
C TRP A 24 -25.73 -6.90 1.59
N ARG A 25 -24.62 -7.63 1.50
CA ARG A 25 -24.46 -8.68 0.49
C ARG A 25 -25.35 -9.89 0.75
N ARG A 26 -25.31 -10.46 1.97
CA ARG A 26 -25.96 -11.74 2.28
C ARG A 26 -27.48 -11.60 2.47
N VAL A 27 -27.91 -10.58 3.20
CA VAL A 27 -29.30 -10.42 3.64
C VAL A 27 -30.10 -9.65 2.59
N TRP A 28 -29.62 -8.48 2.21
CA TRP A 28 -30.37 -7.54 1.36
C TRP A 28 -30.02 -7.62 -0.13
N LYS A 29 -28.98 -8.38 -0.50
CA LYS A 29 -28.49 -8.54 -1.87
C LYS A 29 -28.15 -7.19 -2.53
N ILE A 30 -27.65 -6.24 -1.73
CA ILE A 30 -27.19 -4.94 -2.20
C ILE A 30 -25.96 -5.13 -3.07
N ARG A 31 -25.92 -4.41 -4.19
CA ARG A 31 -24.84 -4.40 -5.17
C ARG A 31 -24.26 -3.03 -5.41
N VAL A 32 -25.02 -1.96 -5.11
CA VAL A 32 -24.58 -0.58 -5.27
C VAL A 32 -24.90 0.22 -4.01
N THR A 33 -23.98 1.09 -3.63
CA THR A 33 -24.19 2.12 -2.62
C THR A 33 -23.40 3.37 -3.03
N CYS A 34 -23.41 4.42 -2.22
CA CYS A 34 -22.63 5.62 -2.46
C CYS A 34 -22.16 6.25 -1.15
N THR A 35 -21.07 7.00 -1.24
CA THR A 35 -20.55 7.79 -0.12
C THR A 35 -19.94 9.09 -0.64
N GLU A 36 -19.97 10.12 0.21
CA GLU A 36 -19.24 11.36 -0.04
C GLU A 36 -17.87 11.41 0.67
N GLU A 37 -17.57 10.39 1.46
CA GLU A 37 -16.38 10.32 2.32
C GLU A 37 -15.17 9.67 1.62
N TYR A 38 -15.34 9.14 0.40
CA TYR A 38 -14.33 8.31 -0.26
C TYR A 38 -13.87 8.80 -1.64
N PRO A 39 -12.55 8.73 -1.87
CA PRO A 39 -11.54 9.17 -0.91
C PRO A 39 -11.83 10.64 -0.58
N HIS A 40 -11.47 11.09 0.61
CA HIS A 40 -11.74 12.46 1.04
C HIS A 40 -10.76 13.47 0.38
N PHE A 41 -10.81 13.55 -0.95
CA PHE A 41 -10.02 14.47 -1.75
C PHE A 41 -10.73 15.81 -1.93
N ARG A 42 -9.96 16.90 -1.81
CA ARG A 42 -10.38 18.25 -2.21
C ARG A 42 -9.78 18.61 -3.57
N PRO A 43 -10.55 19.20 -4.51
CA PRO A 43 -12.00 19.47 -4.44
C PRO A 43 -12.86 18.20 -4.60
N ALA A 44 -14.15 18.26 -4.26
CA ALA A 44 -15.07 17.10 -4.27
C ALA A 44 -15.18 16.36 -5.62
N SER A 45 -14.85 17.02 -6.75
CA SER A 45 -14.73 16.38 -8.07
C SER A 45 -13.61 15.33 -8.16
N ARG A 46 -12.75 15.25 -7.15
CA ARG A 46 -11.73 14.21 -7.01
C ARG A 46 -12.22 12.97 -6.26
N ARG A 47 -13.44 12.94 -5.73
CA ARG A 47 -14.05 11.71 -5.18
C ARG A 47 -14.07 10.61 -6.24
N ARG A 48 -13.99 9.35 -5.79
CA ARG A 48 -13.82 8.17 -6.64
C ARG A 48 -14.74 7.06 -6.14
N GLY A 49 -14.97 6.07 -6.99
CA GLY A 49 -15.66 4.85 -6.56
C GLY A 49 -14.68 3.82 -6.02
N PHE A 50 -15.20 2.77 -5.39
CA PHE A 50 -14.47 1.53 -5.15
C PHE A 50 -15.41 0.33 -5.13
N VAL A 51 -14.84 -0.87 -5.21
CA VAL A 51 -15.58 -2.12 -5.04
C VAL A 51 -15.06 -2.85 -3.80
N TYR A 52 -15.95 -3.14 -2.86
CA TYR A 52 -15.61 -3.93 -1.69
C TYR A 52 -16.65 -5.02 -1.44
N LYS A 53 -16.17 -6.26 -1.18
CA LYS A 53 -16.99 -7.48 -1.01
C LYS A 53 -18.02 -7.73 -2.13
N GLY A 54 -17.83 -7.17 -3.32
CA GLY A 54 -18.75 -7.28 -4.46
C GLY A 54 -19.82 -6.17 -4.53
N ILE A 55 -19.76 -5.18 -3.64
CA ILE A 55 -20.62 -3.99 -3.64
C ILE A 55 -19.85 -2.84 -4.28
N MET A 56 -20.45 -2.21 -5.29
CA MET A 56 -19.97 -1.03 -5.98
C MET A 56 -20.33 0.22 -5.18
N VAL A 57 -19.34 0.96 -4.69
CA VAL A 57 -19.52 2.22 -3.96
C VAL A 57 -19.23 3.36 -4.93
N LEU A 58 -20.22 4.22 -5.16
CA LEU A 58 -20.12 5.35 -6.09
C LEU A 58 -19.83 6.68 -5.38
N PRO A 59 -19.09 7.60 -6.02
CA PRO A 59 -18.77 8.90 -5.44
C PRO A 59 -20.02 9.80 -5.45
N ARG A 60 -20.55 10.07 -4.26
CA ARG A 60 -21.70 10.96 -4.08
C ARG A 60 -21.27 12.44 -4.09
N GLN A 61 -22.09 13.27 -4.71
CA GLN A 61 -21.96 14.72 -4.74
C GLN A 61 -22.90 15.38 -3.73
N THR A 62 -22.50 16.54 -3.22
CA THR A 62 -23.30 17.36 -2.30
C THR A 62 -24.15 18.36 -3.07
N CYS A 63 -25.39 18.59 -2.62
CA CYS A 63 -26.26 19.63 -3.17
C CYS A 63 -26.58 20.77 -2.17
N GLY A 64 -26.00 20.73 -0.97
CA GLY A 64 -26.22 21.75 0.07
C GLY A 64 -27.65 21.75 0.66
N LEU A 65 -28.47 20.76 0.33
CA LEU A 65 -29.81 20.58 0.90
C LEU A 65 -29.73 19.58 2.05
N TYR A 66 -29.76 20.07 3.28
CA TYR A 66 -29.78 19.25 4.49
C TYR A 66 -31.20 18.95 4.95
N THR A 67 -31.38 18.04 5.91
CA THR A 67 -32.68 17.69 6.50
C THR A 67 -33.44 18.91 7.05
N HIS A 68 -32.73 19.88 7.63
CA HIS A 68 -33.33 21.09 8.20
C HIS A 68 -33.57 22.21 7.16
N THR A 69 -33.04 22.06 5.94
CA THR A 69 -33.14 23.06 4.88
C THR A 69 -34.48 22.88 4.14
N LEU A 70 -35.55 23.48 4.66
CA LEU A 70 -36.91 23.32 4.13
C LEU A 70 -37.47 24.56 3.42
N LEU A 71 -36.91 25.73 3.75
CA LEU A 71 -37.30 27.03 3.22
C LEU A 71 -36.10 27.70 2.57
N PHE A 72 -36.33 28.55 1.57
CA PHE A 72 -35.27 29.32 0.93
C PHE A 72 -34.47 30.15 1.93
N SER A 73 -35.14 30.73 2.92
CA SER A 73 -34.51 31.51 3.99
C SER A 73 -33.60 30.67 4.90
N ALA A 74 -33.83 29.35 4.98
CA ALA A 74 -33.04 28.43 5.78
C ALA A 74 -31.84 27.83 5.01
N TYR A 75 -31.76 28.05 3.69
CA TYR A 75 -30.56 27.70 2.93
C TYR A 75 -29.41 28.66 3.31
N PRO A 76 -28.17 28.18 3.55
CA PRO A 76 -27.05 29.07 3.86
C PRO A 76 -26.84 30.14 2.76
N GLY A 77 -27.03 31.42 3.12
CA GLY A 77 -27.00 32.54 2.16
C GLY A 77 -28.32 32.79 1.40
N GLY A 78 -29.39 32.10 1.76
CA GLY A 78 -30.75 32.31 1.27
C GLY A 78 -30.99 31.85 -0.17
N HIS A 79 -32.13 32.28 -0.74
CA HIS A 79 -32.52 32.00 -2.13
C HIS A 79 -31.42 32.37 -3.13
N ALA A 80 -30.82 33.56 -2.99
CA ALA A 80 -29.81 34.06 -3.93
C ALA A 80 -28.56 33.16 -3.97
N ALA A 81 -28.11 32.63 -2.83
CA ALA A 81 -26.98 31.70 -2.78
C ALA A 81 -27.32 30.37 -3.45
N LEU A 82 -28.53 29.84 -3.21
CA LEU A 82 -29.00 28.62 -3.88
C LEU A 82 -29.07 28.82 -5.40
N THR A 83 -29.66 29.91 -5.88
CA THR A 83 -29.71 30.24 -7.31
C THR A 83 -28.31 30.36 -7.90
N LYS A 84 -27.38 31.03 -7.20
CA LYS A 84 -25.98 31.14 -7.64
C LYS A 84 -25.28 29.78 -7.71
N SER A 85 -25.55 28.87 -6.77
CA SER A 85 -25.03 27.51 -6.79
C SER A 85 -25.50 26.72 -8.03
N ILE A 86 -26.75 26.96 -8.45
CA ILE A 86 -27.36 26.33 -9.63
C ILE A 86 -26.87 26.96 -10.94
N GLN A 87 -26.74 28.28 -11.00
CA GLN A 87 -26.44 29.03 -12.23
C GLN A 87 -24.94 29.36 -12.30
N GLY A 88 -24.14 28.36 -12.67
CA GLY A 88 -22.69 28.53 -12.78
C GLY A 88 -21.93 28.44 -11.46
N GLY A 89 -22.55 27.91 -10.40
CA GLY A 89 -21.92 27.66 -9.11
C GLY A 89 -21.65 26.17 -8.83
N GLU A 90 -21.60 25.79 -7.56
CA GLU A 90 -21.15 24.45 -7.14
C GLU A 90 -21.96 23.30 -7.72
N ILE A 91 -23.30 23.40 -7.73
CA ILE A 91 -24.17 22.34 -8.26
C ILE A 91 -23.94 22.18 -9.76
N PHE A 92 -23.87 23.30 -10.49
CA PHE A 92 -23.56 23.28 -11.92
C PHE A 92 -22.23 22.60 -12.18
N PHE A 93 -21.14 23.09 -11.57
CA PHE A 93 -19.81 22.53 -11.78
C PHE A 93 -19.70 21.08 -11.34
N SER A 94 -20.42 20.66 -10.30
CA SER A 94 -20.49 19.26 -9.89
C SER A 94 -21.09 18.37 -10.99
N ILE A 95 -22.11 18.83 -11.71
CA ILE A 95 -22.67 18.10 -12.86
C ILE A 95 -21.69 18.09 -14.04
N ILE A 96 -21.00 19.21 -14.32
CA ILE A 96 -20.08 19.30 -15.47
C ILE A 96 -18.81 18.47 -15.27
N TYR A 97 -18.23 18.48 -14.07
CA TYR A 97 -16.96 17.81 -13.80
C TYR A 97 -17.09 16.31 -13.56
N ASN A 98 -18.29 15.81 -13.26
CA ASN A 98 -18.51 14.40 -12.95
C ASN A 98 -19.36 13.74 -14.05
N PRO A 99 -18.78 12.82 -14.85
CA PRO A 99 -19.55 12.06 -15.86
C PRO A 99 -20.70 11.25 -15.27
N PHE A 100 -20.59 10.90 -13.98
CA PHE A 100 -21.64 10.27 -13.18
C PHE A 100 -21.93 11.17 -11.99
N ALA A 101 -23.10 11.81 -11.98
CA ALA A 101 -23.50 12.72 -10.92
C ALA A 101 -24.58 12.06 -10.05
N LEU A 102 -24.21 11.73 -8.81
CA LEU A 102 -25.12 11.16 -7.81
C LEU A 102 -25.39 12.19 -6.73
N PHE A 103 -26.63 12.64 -6.63
CA PHE A 103 -27.07 13.53 -5.56
C PHE A 103 -28.06 12.81 -4.65
N MET A 104 -28.03 13.17 -3.38
CA MET A 104 -29.01 12.72 -2.40
C MET A 104 -29.69 13.95 -1.81
N THR A 105 -31.00 13.83 -1.63
CA THR A 105 -31.88 14.81 -1.00
C THR A 105 -32.72 14.09 0.04
N HIS A 106 -33.24 14.82 1.01
CA HIS A 106 -34.13 14.27 2.02
C HIS A 106 -35.59 14.45 1.59
N GLN A 107 -36.47 13.53 2.03
CA GLN A 107 -37.90 13.58 1.73
C GLN A 107 -38.52 14.95 2.10
N GLN A 108 -38.05 15.56 3.19
CA GLN A 108 -38.54 16.86 3.65
C GLN A 108 -38.21 18.00 2.66
N ASN A 109 -37.15 17.89 1.86
CA ASN A 109 -36.79 18.91 0.86
C ASN A 109 -37.76 18.97 -0.33
N TYR A 110 -38.70 18.02 -0.43
CA TYR A 110 -39.80 18.04 -1.41
C TYR A 110 -41.07 18.70 -0.86
N GLY A 111 -41.12 19.01 0.45
CA GLY A 111 -42.17 19.79 1.08
C GLY A 111 -41.89 21.30 1.04
N ASN A 112 -42.75 22.10 1.66
CA ASN A 112 -42.63 23.57 1.79
C ASN A 112 -42.23 24.26 0.46
N ASP A 113 -41.08 24.93 0.42
CA ASP A 113 -40.56 25.64 -0.76
C ASP A 113 -40.06 24.70 -1.88
N ARG A 114 -40.17 23.38 -1.68
CA ARG A 114 -39.81 22.32 -2.63
C ARG A 114 -38.38 22.47 -3.15
N LEU A 115 -37.45 22.77 -2.25
CA LEU A 115 -36.06 23.10 -2.59
C LEU A 115 -35.39 22.04 -3.45
N ALA A 116 -35.66 20.74 -3.25
CA ALA A 116 -35.12 19.69 -4.10
C ALA A 116 -35.57 19.83 -5.56
N ILE A 117 -36.87 20.02 -5.79
CA ILE A 117 -37.45 20.19 -7.13
C ILE A 117 -36.91 21.47 -7.77
N TYR A 118 -36.98 22.59 -7.06
CA TYR A 118 -36.45 23.87 -7.53
C TYR A 118 -34.98 23.74 -7.95
N THR A 119 -34.16 23.10 -7.11
CA THR A 119 -32.72 22.98 -7.35
C THR A 119 -32.41 22.18 -8.61
N PHE A 120 -32.93 20.96 -8.72
CA PHE A 120 -32.55 20.07 -9.82
C PHE A 120 -33.24 20.40 -11.14
N GLU A 121 -34.48 20.89 -11.13
CA GLU A 121 -35.12 21.35 -12.37
C GLU A 121 -34.38 22.54 -12.97
N ASN A 122 -34.02 23.53 -12.14
CA ASN A 122 -33.28 24.70 -12.63
C ASN A 122 -31.84 24.33 -13.01
N ALA A 123 -31.18 23.41 -12.31
CA ALA A 123 -29.85 22.92 -12.69
C ALA A 123 -29.88 22.22 -14.05
N VAL A 124 -30.83 21.30 -14.28
CA VAL A 124 -30.99 20.61 -15.56
C VAL A 124 -31.32 21.60 -16.68
N ARG A 125 -32.23 22.55 -16.45
CA ARG A 125 -32.54 23.61 -17.42
C ARG A 125 -31.29 24.43 -17.75
N PHE A 126 -30.56 24.86 -16.74
CA PHE A 126 -29.35 25.68 -16.93
C PHE A 126 -28.28 24.92 -17.71
N VAL A 127 -28.00 23.65 -17.39
CA VAL A 127 -27.07 22.80 -18.16
C VAL A 127 -27.52 22.68 -19.61
N ASN A 128 -28.81 22.44 -19.88
CA ASN A 128 -29.33 22.30 -21.24
C ASN A 128 -29.29 23.62 -22.03
N CYS A 129 -29.50 24.76 -21.39
CA CYS A 129 -29.48 26.07 -22.04
C CYS A 129 -28.07 26.53 -22.38
N TRP A 130 -27.10 26.26 -21.50
CA TRP A 130 -25.75 26.86 -21.56
C TRP A 130 -24.65 25.88 -21.94
N THR A 131 -24.97 24.61 -22.16
CA THR A 131 -24.00 23.59 -22.56
C THR A 131 -24.60 22.64 -23.61
N ASN A 132 -23.74 21.90 -24.30
CA ASN A 132 -24.15 20.82 -25.21
C ASN A 132 -24.27 19.45 -24.51
N ILE A 133 -24.25 19.41 -23.17
CA ILE A 133 -24.26 18.17 -22.40
C ILE A 133 -25.68 17.59 -22.39
N LYS A 134 -25.80 16.32 -22.74
CA LYS A 134 -27.06 15.58 -22.69
C LYS A 134 -27.12 14.74 -21.43
N LEU A 135 -27.86 15.23 -20.44
CA LEU A 135 -28.09 14.49 -19.20
C LEU A 135 -29.03 13.31 -19.47
N LYS A 136 -28.69 12.14 -18.91
CA LYS A 136 -29.51 10.93 -18.98
C LYS A 136 -29.70 10.38 -17.58
N TRP A 137 -30.94 10.07 -17.24
CA TRP A 137 -31.21 9.29 -16.04
C TRP A 137 -30.73 7.85 -16.22
N MET A 138 -30.23 7.24 -15.14
CA MET A 138 -29.78 5.86 -15.13
C MET A 138 -30.12 5.21 -13.79
N ASP A 139 -30.63 3.98 -13.85
CA ASP A 139 -30.83 3.13 -12.67
C ASP A 139 -29.50 2.94 -11.89
N PRO A 140 -29.51 2.96 -10.54
CA PRO A 140 -28.29 2.88 -9.73
C PRO A 140 -27.40 1.69 -10.07
N LEU A 141 -27.98 0.53 -10.39
CA LEU A 141 -27.17 -0.64 -10.70
C LEU A 141 -26.47 -0.50 -12.06
N LYS A 142 -27.20 -0.03 -13.07
CA LYS A 142 -26.64 0.25 -14.39
C LYS A 142 -25.55 1.32 -14.30
N MET A 143 -25.76 2.33 -13.47
CA MET A 143 -24.78 3.38 -13.20
C MET A 143 -23.51 2.82 -12.58
N GLY A 144 -23.62 1.93 -11.58
CA GLY A 144 -22.46 1.30 -10.97
C GLY A 144 -21.62 0.50 -11.98
N ILE A 145 -22.28 -0.30 -12.83
CA ILE A 145 -21.62 -1.06 -13.88
C ILE A 145 -20.91 -0.13 -14.87
N ALA A 146 -21.61 0.91 -15.34
CA ALA A 146 -21.06 1.88 -16.29
C ALA A 146 -19.86 2.66 -15.69
N TYR A 147 -19.94 3.03 -14.41
CA TYR A 147 -18.87 3.71 -13.69
C TYR A 147 -17.58 2.90 -13.71
N PHE A 148 -17.62 1.63 -13.26
CA PHE A 148 -16.43 0.78 -13.20
C PHE A 148 -16.05 0.12 -14.53
N GLN A 149 -16.82 0.34 -15.60
CA GLN A 149 -16.40 0.14 -16.98
C GLN A 149 -15.58 1.33 -17.49
N ARG A 150 -15.99 2.56 -17.11
CA ARG A 150 -15.28 3.79 -17.49
C ARG A 150 -13.99 4.00 -16.70
N PHE A 151 -13.99 3.63 -15.42
CA PHE A 151 -12.90 3.80 -14.45
C PHE A 151 -12.50 2.45 -13.85
N PRO A 152 -11.84 1.56 -14.62
CA PRO A 152 -11.47 0.23 -14.13
C PRO A 152 -10.45 0.28 -12.98
N ASP A 153 -9.56 1.28 -12.97
CA ASP A 153 -8.50 1.42 -11.97
C ASP A 153 -9.01 1.84 -10.58
N GLU A 154 -10.23 2.39 -10.52
CA GLU A 154 -10.87 2.79 -9.27
C GLU A 154 -11.55 1.61 -8.54
N ARG A 155 -11.59 0.42 -9.13
CA ARG A 155 -12.22 -0.74 -8.49
C ARG A 155 -11.54 -1.10 -7.18
N THR A 156 -10.22 -0.99 -7.13
CA THR A 156 -9.43 -1.31 -5.94
C THR A 156 -9.54 -0.14 -4.96
N PRO A 157 -10.01 -0.39 -3.72
CA PRO A 157 -10.11 0.66 -2.72
C PRO A 157 -8.73 1.24 -2.38
N VAL A 158 -8.72 2.35 -1.65
CA VAL A 158 -7.53 2.92 -1.02
C VAL A 158 -7.87 3.11 0.44
N TRP A 159 -7.29 2.26 1.29
CA TRP A 159 -7.53 2.31 2.72
C TRP A 159 -6.73 3.47 3.33
N GLY A 160 -7.44 4.49 3.79
CA GLY A 160 -6.89 5.60 4.54
C GLY A 160 -6.85 5.30 6.03
N ASN A 161 -6.06 6.06 6.80
CA ASN A 161 -6.16 6.03 8.26
C ASN A 161 -7.51 6.61 8.70
N PRO A 162 -8.43 5.80 9.27
CA PRO A 162 -9.77 6.26 9.64
C PRO A 162 -9.75 7.30 10.78
N CYS A 163 -8.64 7.42 11.50
CA CYS A 163 -8.48 8.36 12.60
C CYS A 163 -7.88 9.71 12.18
N SER A 164 -7.47 9.84 10.92
CA SER A 164 -6.83 11.06 10.41
C SER A 164 -7.83 12.16 10.04
N ASP A 165 -9.08 11.79 9.72
CA ASP A 165 -10.12 12.74 9.31
C ASP A 165 -11.15 12.92 10.42
N PRO A 166 -11.38 14.15 10.92
CA PRO A 166 -12.41 14.44 11.91
C PRO A 166 -13.81 13.97 11.50
N ARG A 167 -14.13 13.99 10.20
CA ARG A 167 -15.43 13.51 9.69
C ARG A 167 -15.59 12.01 9.80
N HIS A 168 -14.49 11.27 9.64
CA HIS A 168 -14.50 9.82 9.84
C HIS A 168 -14.72 9.51 11.32
N LEU A 169 -14.09 10.25 12.23
CA LEU A 169 -14.29 10.09 13.68
C LEU A 169 -15.75 10.26 14.11
N GLU A 170 -16.49 11.19 13.50
CA GLU A 170 -17.92 11.43 13.79
C GLU A 170 -18.85 10.28 13.37
N ILE A 171 -18.43 9.45 12.41
CA ILE A 171 -19.26 8.37 11.83
C ILE A 171 -18.76 6.95 12.14
N LEU A 172 -17.60 6.83 12.79
CA LEU A 172 -17.08 5.56 13.28
C LEU A 172 -17.96 5.01 14.42
N SER A 173 -17.94 3.69 14.61
CA SER A 173 -18.63 3.06 15.74
C SER A 173 -18.08 3.58 17.06
N SER A 174 -18.92 3.69 18.10
CA SER A 174 -18.49 4.01 19.46
C SER A 174 -17.44 3.05 20.00
N ASP A 175 -17.44 1.81 19.49
CA ASP A 175 -16.49 0.77 19.89
C ASP A 175 -15.12 0.93 19.21
N PHE A 176 -15.00 1.79 18.19
CA PHE A 176 -13.75 2.02 17.47
C PHE A 176 -12.92 3.06 18.20
N ASN A 177 -11.86 2.60 18.88
CA ASN A 177 -10.95 3.48 19.59
C ASN A 177 -9.67 3.75 18.81
N CYS A 178 -9.54 4.99 18.33
CA CYS A 178 -8.34 5.46 17.62
C CYS A 178 -7.05 5.40 18.45
N SER A 179 -7.13 5.51 19.78
CA SER A 179 -5.94 5.38 20.63
C SER A 179 -5.42 3.95 20.73
N GLN A 180 -6.24 2.96 20.35
CA GLN A 180 -5.91 1.53 20.36
C GLN A 180 -5.66 1.00 18.94
N LEU A 181 -5.65 1.88 17.92
CA LEU A 181 -5.42 1.50 16.54
C LEU A 181 -3.94 1.12 16.34
N ALA A 182 -3.66 -0.18 16.35
CA ALA A 182 -2.32 -0.72 16.15
C ALA A 182 -1.94 -0.74 14.66
N LEU A 183 -1.36 0.36 14.18
CA LEU A 183 -0.73 0.45 12.86
C LEU A 183 0.79 0.40 12.99
N PRO A 184 1.49 -0.32 12.10
CA PRO A 184 2.94 -0.34 12.14
C PRO A 184 3.50 1.04 11.79
N ASN A 185 4.41 1.52 12.62
CA ASN A 185 5.15 2.76 12.41
C ASN A 185 6.53 2.53 11.77
N ALA A 186 6.89 1.26 11.51
CA ALA A 186 8.05 0.88 10.72
C ALA A 186 7.74 -0.29 9.77
N VAL A 187 8.32 -0.28 8.57
CA VAL A 187 8.09 -1.33 7.57
C VAL A 187 9.39 -1.70 6.86
N ILE A 188 9.75 -2.99 6.89
CA ILE A 188 10.84 -3.53 6.06
C ILE A 188 10.25 -3.95 4.71
N VAL A 189 10.43 -3.11 3.69
CA VAL A 189 9.75 -3.27 2.38
C VAL A 189 10.46 -4.24 1.43
N GLY A 190 11.67 -4.70 1.76
CA GLY A 190 12.47 -5.63 0.97
C GLY A 190 13.72 -4.98 0.36
N PRO A 191 14.11 -5.32 -0.89
CA PRO A 191 13.53 -6.36 -1.75
C PRO A 191 13.72 -7.80 -1.25
N GLN A 192 13.15 -8.75 -1.99
CA GLN A 192 13.40 -10.18 -1.75
C GLN A 192 14.87 -10.54 -1.94
N LYS A 193 15.34 -11.51 -1.13
CA LYS A 193 16.68 -12.13 -1.19
C LYS A 193 17.85 -11.24 -0.75
N THR A 194 17.58 -10.19 0.02
CA THR A 194 18.61 -9.25 0.49
C THR A 194 18.95 -9.36 1.98
N GLY A 195 18.25 -10.21 2.74
CA GLY A 195 18.48 -10.37 4.18
C GLY A 195 17.33 -9.90 5.07
N SER A 196 16.18 -9.56 4.50
CA SER A 196 15.01 -9.04 5.22
C SER A 196 14.51 -9.91 6.38
N THR A 197 14.58 -11.24 6.28
CA THR A 197 14.26 -12.13 7.42
C THR A 197 15.30 -12.07 8.55
N ALA A 198 16.58 -11.85 8.23
CA ALA A 198 17.61 -11.70 9.25
C ALA A 198 17.41 -10.39 10.02
N LEU A 199 17.17 -9.29 9.30
CA LEU A 199 16.87 -8.00 9.93
C LEU A 199 15.60 -8.08 10.80
N TYR A 200 14.53 -8.69 10.29
CA TYR A 200 13.31 -8.95 11.06
C TYR A 200 13.61 -9.71 12.37
N ALA A 201 14.39 -10.79 12.29
CA ALA A 201 14.72 -11.61 13.46
C ALA A 201 15.58 -10.86 14.48
N PHE A 202 16.54 -10.04 14.03
CA PHE A 202 17.38 -9.24 14.93
C PHE A 202 16.62 -8.07 15.55
N LEU A 203 15.75 -7.41 14.80
CA LEU A 203 14.95 -6.30 15.31
C LEU A 203 13.97 -6.76 16.41
N LYS A 204 13.41 -7.97 16.29
CA LYS A 204 12.57 -8.61 17.33
C LYS A 204 13.31 -8.91 18.65
N LEU A 205 14.64 -8.82 18.69
CA LEU A 205 15.39 -8.99 19.95
C LEU A 205 15.31 -7.74 20.85
N HIS A 206 14.88 -6.60 20.32
CA HIS A 206 14.80 -5.37 21.08
C HIS A 206 13.52 -5.34 21.95
N PRO A 207 13.60 -5.02 23.25
CA PRO A 207 12.45 -5.05 24.16
C PRO A 207 11.30 -4.07 23.82
N ASN A 208 11.56 -2.99 23.07
CA ASN A 208 10.60 -1.93 22.74
C ASN A 208 10.04 -2.09 21.32
N VAL A 209 10.23 -3.26 20.71
CA VAL A 209 9.83 -3.58 19.35
C VAL A 209 8.86 -4.75 19.38
N GLN A 210 7.71 -4.59 18.71
CA GLN A 210 6.77 -5.66 18.43
C GLN A 210 6.56 -5.81 16.91
N SER A 211 6.29 -7.04 16.47
CA SER A 211 5.98 -7.35 15.08
C SER A 211 4.57 -7.94 14.93
N ASN A 212 4.08 -7.99 13.70
CA ASN A 212 2.88 -8.76 13.35
C ASN A 212 2.93 -10.24 13.78
N VAL A 213 1.75 -10.85 13.87
CA VAL A 213 1.57 -12.29 14.06
C VAL A 213 2.09 -13.03 12.82
N GLU A 214 2.79 -14.12 13.06
CA GLU A 214 3.28 -15.01 12.00
C GLU A 214 2.14 -15.92 11.52
N ASN A 215 2.04 -16.15 10.22
CA ASN A 215 1.02 -17.03 9.64
C ASN A 215 1.64 -18.27 8.97
N ASN A 216 0.83 -19.29 8.70
CA ASN A 216 1.32 -20.56 8.18
C ASN A 216 1.62 -20.56 6.66
N VAL A 217 1.31 -19.47 5.94
CA VAL A 217 1.37 -19.42 4.46
C VAL A 217 2.52 -18.53 3.99
N THR A 218 2.59 -17.31 4.51
CA THR A 218 3.57 -16.28 4.22
C THR A 218 4.53 -16.03 5.40
N TYR A 219 4.46 -16.84 6.46
CA TYR A 219 5.38 -16.83 7.61
C TYR A 219 5.36 -15.47 8.31
N GLU A 220 6.50 -14.77 8.31
CA GLU A 220 6.63 -13.47 8.94
C GLU A 220 5.98 -12.31 8.15
N GLU A 221 5.54 -12.53 6.89
CA GLU A 221 5.11 -11.45 6.00
C GLU A 221 3.58 -11.32 5.87
N PRO A 222 2.96 -10.20 6.27
CA PRO A 222 1.53 -9.96 6.01
C PRO A 222 1.18 -9.88 4.51
N GLN A 223 2.05 -9.29 3.69
CA GLN A 223 1.86 -9.10 2.24
C GLN A 223 0.53 -8.38 1.91
N PHE A 224 0.16 -7.40 2.74
CA PHE A 224 -1.07 -6.62 2.58
C PHE A 224 -0.99 -5.69 1.37
N PHE A 225 -0.06 -4.73 1.37
CA PHE A 225 0.05 -3.72 0.33
C PHE A 225 0.52 -4.31 -1.01
N GLY A 226 -0.12 -3.89 -2.09
CA GLY A 226 0.17 -4.30 -3.46
C GLY A 226 -0.13 -5.78 -3.76
N GLY A 227 -0.73 -6.51 -2.82
CA GLY A 227 -1.04 -7.92 -2.90
C GLY A 227 -2.54 -8.20 -2.93
N LYS A 228 -2.90 -9.50 -2.99
CA LYS A 228 -4.31 -9.94 -2.94
C LYS A 228 -4.94 -9.69 -1.56
N ALA A 229 -4.13 -9.76 -0.50
CA ALA A 229 -4.60 -9.56 0.87
C ALA A 229 -5.16 -8.15 1.10
N TYR A 230 -4.74 -7.16 0.31
CA TYR A 230 -5.28 -5.81 0.34
C TYR A 230 -6.81 -5.74 0.22
N LEU A 231 -7.39 -6.65 -0.57
CA LEU A 231 -8.84 -6.71 -0.82
C LEU A 231 -9.63 -7.30 0.36
N ASN A 232 -8.95 -7.87 1.36
CA ASN A 232 -9.61 -8.34 2.58
C ASN A 232 -10.11 -7.16 3.43
N GLY A 233 -9.51 -5.98 3.28
CA GLY A 233 -9.91 -4.76 3.98
C GLY A 233 -8.99 -4.38 5.13
N LEU A 234 -9.25 -3.22 5.72
CA LEU A 234 -8.44 -2.66 6.81
C LEU A 234 -8.50 -3.53 8.08
N ASP A 235 -9.69 -4.02 8.46
CA ASP A 235 -9.87 -4.88 9.64
C ASP A 235 -8.98 -6.13 9.59
N TRP A 236 -8.84 -6.73 8.40
CA TRP A 236 -7.94 -7.88 8.20
C TRP A 236 -6.48 -7.52 8.51
N TYR A 237 -6.03 -6.33 8.13
CA TYR A 237 -4.66 -5.87 8.36
C TYR A 237 -4.42 -5.53 9.83
N LEU A 238 -5.36 -4.84 10.47
CA LEU A 238 -5.30 -4.52 11.91
C LEU A 238 -5.23 -5.79 12.76
N ASN A 239 -5.97 -6.83 12.37
CA ASN A 239 -5.92 -8.14 13.05
C ASN A 239 -4.58 -8.87 12.95
N GLN A 240 -3.63 -8.39 12.13
CA GLN A 240 -2.26 -8.92 12.13
C GLN A 240 -1.43 -8.40 13.31
N PHE A 241 -1.90 -7.36 14.02
CA PHE A 241 -1.19 -6.69 15.11
C PHE A 241 -2.03 -6.71 16.39
N PRO A 242 -2.11 -7.84 17.11
CA PRO A 242 -2.78 -7.89 18.41
C PRO A 242 -2.04 -6.95 19.37
N PHE A 243 -2.72 -5.87 19.74
CA PHE A 243 -2.19 -4.88 20.66
C PHE A 243 -2.24 -5.44 22.09
N ASP A 244 -1.09 -5.56 22.73
CA ASP A 244 -1.03 -5.88 24.16
C ASP A 244 -0.94 -4.56 24.93
N SER A 245 -2.08 -4.06 25.39
CA SER A 245 -2.18 -2.81 26.17
C SER A 245 -1.43 -2.85 27.50
N GLY A 246 -0.88 -4.01 27.89
CA GLY A 246 -0.11 -4.20 29.11
C GLY A 246 1.38 -3.86 29.00
N VAL A 247 1.92 -3.58 27.80
CA VAL A 247 3.36 -3.30 27.63
C VAL A 247 3.63 -1.81 27.57
N GLU A 248 3.74 -1.17 28.74
CA GLU A 248 4.27 0.19 28.83
C GLU A 248 5.68 0.25 28.20
N GLY A 249 5.89 1.18 27.27
CA GLY A 249 7.20 1.45 26.67
C GLY A 249 7.50 0.80 25.32
N GLN A 250 6.57 0.05 24.70
CA GLN A 250 6.72 -0.34 23.30
C GLN A 250 6.56 0.88 22.38
N GLN A 251 7.63 1.20 21.65
CA GLN A 251 7.70 2.40 20.80
C GLN A 251 7.56 2.07 19.32
N VAL A 252 7.88 0.85 18.90
CA VAL A 252 7.91 0.46 17.49
C VAL A 252 7.07 -0.79 17.26
N LEU A 253 6.05 -0.63 16.43
CA LEU A 253 5.30 -1.73 15.82
C LEU A 253 5.74 -1.82 14.37
N PHE A 254 6.22 -3.00 13.95
CA PHE A 254 6.73 -3.15 12.59
C PHE A 254 6.18 -4.37 11.86
N GLU A 255 6.23 -4.31 10.53
CA GLU A 255 6.07 -5.49 9.69
C GLU A 255 7.20 -5.60 8.67
N LYS A 256 7.27 -6.75 8.02
CA LYS A 256 8.20 -7.01 6.94
C LYS A 256 7.48 -7.74 5.83
N SER A 257 7.50 -7.18 4.62
CA SER A 257 6.97 -7.83 3.43
C SER A 257 7.86 -7.48 2.24
N ALA A 258 8.71 -8.43 1.84
CA ALA A 258 9.77 -8.14 0.88
C ALA A 258 9.27 -7.93 -0.57
N THR A 259 7.99 -8.22 -0.81
CA THR A 259 7.26 -8.00 -2.06
C THR A 259 6.77 -6.56 -2.22
N TYR A 260 6.87 -5.71 -1.19
CA TYR A 260 6.43 -4.33 -1.31
C TYR A 260 7.37 -3.52 -2.21
N PHE A 261 8.68 -3.72 -2.08
CA PHE A 261 9.68 -2.90 -2.76
C PHE A 261 9.46 -2.76 -4.27
N ASP A 262 9.21 -3.87 -4.97
CA ASP A 262 9.01 -3.92 -6.42
C ASP A 262 7.53 -3.83 -6.84
N SER A 263 6.59 -3.76 -5.89
CA SER A 263 5.18 -3.56 -6.20
C SER A 263 4.89 -2.13 -6.72
N PRO A 264 4.14 -1.98 -7.83
CA PRO A 264 3.72 -0.66 -8.32
C PRO A 264 2.67 0.00 -7.41
N ASP A 265 1.84 -0.78 -6.72
CA ASP A 265 0.72 -0.26 -5.93
C ASP A 265 1.07 -0.05 -4.45
N ALA A 266 2.06 -0.78 -3.93
CA ALA A 266 2.38 -0.74 -2.50
C ALA A 266 2.73 0.66 -1.98
N PRO A 267 3.55 1.50 -2.64
CA PRO A 267 3.87 2.83 -2.13
C PRO A 267 2.63 3.70 -1.91
N ARG A 268 1.73 3.75 -2.90
CA ARG A 268 0.47 4.51 -2.84
C ARG A 268 -0.47 4.00 -1.75
N GLN A 269 -0.66 2.69 -1.71
CA GLN A 269 -1.57 2.06 -0.75
C GLN A 269 -1.07 2.18 0.70
N MET A 270 0.24 2.08 0.88
CA MET A 270 0.89 2.19 2.19
C MET A 270 0.87 3.62 2.69
N ASN A 271 1.21 4.59 1.84
CA ASN A 271 1.15 6.01 2.19
C ASN A 271 -0.27 6.47 2.56
N ALA A 272 -1.30 5.95 1.90
CA ALA A 272 -2.68 6.29 2.28
C ALA A 272 -3.03 5.88 3.73
N LEU A 273 -2.49 4.76 4.22
CA LEU A 273 -2.82 4.21 5.54
C LEU A 273 -1.81 4.60 6.63
N ILE A 274 -0.53 4.60 6.31
CA ILE A 274 0.60 4.80 7.23
C ILE A 274 1.65 5.73 6.59
N ASP A 275 1.24 6.95 6.27
CA ASP A 275 2.08 8.03 5.71
C ASP A 275 3.31 8.37 6.55
N GLU A 276 3.20 8.28 7.88
CA GLU A 276 4.30 8.61 8.80
C GLU A 276 5.26 7.44 9.10
N ALA A 277 5.01 6.25 8.55
CA ALA A 277 5.84 5.08 8.81
C ALA A 277 7.29 5.25 8.30
N LYS A 278 8.24 4.67 9.04
CA LYS A 278 9.65 4.58 8.67
C LYS A 278 9.92 3.33 7.84
N LEU A 279 10.51 3.48 6.66
CA LEU A 279 10.76 2.42 5.70
C LEU A 279 12.21 1.97 5.75
N ILE A 280 12.44 0.66 5.83
CA ILE A 280 13.78 0.07 5.79
C ILE A 280 13.92 -0.77 4.52
N ILE A 281 14.95 -0.48 3.74
CA ILE A 281 15.24 -1.09 2.44
C ILE A 281 16.63 -1.72 2.51
N ILE A 282 16.74 -3.02 2.22
CA ILE A 282 18.01 -3.74 2.30
C ILE A 282 18.51 -4.06 0.91
N LEU A 283 19.66 -3.52 0.52
CA LEU A 283 20.24 -3.70 -0.81
C LEU A 283 21.51 -4.54 -0.74
N ILE A 284 21.64 -5.51 -1.66
CA ILE A 284 22.88 -6.25 -1.92
C ILE A 284 23.23 -6.10 -3.40
N ASN A 285 24.39 -6.62 -3.83
CA ASN A 285 24.71 -6.66 -5.25
C ASN A 285 23.55 -7.28 -6.08
N PRO A 286 23.00 -6.56 -7.09
CA PRO A 286 21.80 -7.01 -7.81
C PRO A 286 22.03 -8.31 -8.61
N ALA A 287 23.28 -8.60 -9.01
CA ALA A 287 23.63 -9.87 -9.63
C ALA A 287 23.51 -11.04 -8.64
N LYS A 288 24.05 -10.87 -7.42
CA LYS A 288 23.90 -11.86 -6.33
C LYS A 288 22.43 -12.05 -5.95
N ARG A 289 21.65 -10.96 -5.89
CA ARG A 289 20.21 -10.98 -5.62
C ARG A 289 19.43 -11.77 -6.67
N ALA A 290 19.69 -11.51 -7.96
CA ALA A 290 19.06 -12.21 -9.07
C ALA A 290 19.36 -13.71 -9.04
N TYR A 291 20.62 -14.08 -8.81
CA TYR A 291 21.02 -15.47 -8.70
C TYR A 291 20.40 -16.17 -7.48
N SER A 292 20.36 -15.49 -6.33
CA SER A 292 19.70 -16.00 -5.12
C SER A 292 18.20 -16.24 -5.33
N TRP A 293 17.54 -15.43 -6.16
CA TRP A 293 16.15 -15.65 -6.55
C TRP A 293 15.98 -16.88 -7.44
N TYR A 294 16.83 -17.05 -8.45
CA TYR A 294 16.84 -18.26 -9.28
C TYR A 294 17.03 -19.54 -8.44
N GLN A 295 18.02 -19.55 -7.54
CA GLN A 295 18.25 -20.65 -6.60
C GLN A 295 17.07 -20.88 -5.64
N HIS A 296 16.35 -19.81 -5.29
CA HIS A 296 15.12 -19.92 -4.52
C HIS A 296 14.01 -20.62 -5.30
N MET A 297 13.88 -20.39 -6.61
CA MET A 297 12.92 -21.07 -7.47
C MET A 297 13.25 -22.56 -7.65
N ILE A 298 14.54 -22.90 -7.82
CA ILE A 298 15.00 -24.30 -7.81
C ILE A 298 14.59 -25.00 -6.51
N ALA A 299 14.85 -24.39 -5.36
CA ALA A 299 14.50 -24.97 -4.07
C ALA A 299 12.99 -25.18 -3.86
N HIS A 300 12.15 -24.41 -4.56
CA HIS A 300 10.69 -24.56 -4.56
C HIS A 300 10.18 -25.45 -5.70
N LYS A 301 11.08 -26.17 -6.37
CA LYS A 301 10.78 -27.09 -7.48
C LYS A 301 10.05 -26.42 -8.64
N ASP A 302 10.38 -25.15 -8.94
CA ASP A 302 9.84 -24.48 -10.12
C ASP A 302 10.27 -25.24 -11.40
N PRO A 303 9.33 -25.67 -12.26
CA PRO A 303 9.66 -26.51 -13.41
C PRO A 303 10.60 -25.84 -14.42
N ILE A 304 10.54 -24.52 -14.56
CA ILE A 304 11.38 -23.78 -15.50
C ILE A 304 12.78 -23.62 -14.91
N ALA A 305 12.89 -23.25 -13.64
CA ALA A 305 14.17 -23.11 -12.96
C ALA A 305 14.94 -24.44 -12.86
N LEU A 306 14.24 -25.57 -12.74
CA LEU A 306 14.84 -26.91 -12.78
C LEU A 306 15.29 -27.35 -14.17
N LYS A 307 14.59 -26.90 -15.23
CA LYS A 307 14.87 -27.31 -16.61
C LYS A 307 16.02 -26.53 -17.25
N TYR A 308 16.13 -25.24 -16.96
CA TYR A 308 17.05 -24.33 -17.62
C TYR A 308 18.12 -23.82 -16.67
N SER A 309 19.36 -23.72 -17.15
CA SER A 309 20.46 -23.11 -16.40
C SER A 309 20.23 -21.61 -16.23
N PHE A 310 20.89 -20.98 -15.26
CA PHE A 310 20.75 -19.54 -15.06
C PHE A 310 21.18 -18.73 -16.29
N ALA A 311 22.21 -19.17 -17.00
CA ALA A 311 22.64 -18.55 -18.27
C ALA A 311 21.51 -18.56 -19.33
N GLN A 312 20.83 -19.71 -19.48
CA GLN A 312 19.69 -19.83 -20.40
C GLN A 312 18.51 -18.95 -19.97
N VAL A 313 18.25 -18.86 -18.67
CA VAL A 313 17.24 -17.93 -18.14
C VAL A 313 17.58 -16.48 -18.50
N LEU A 314 18.84 -16.05 -18.37
CA LEU A 314 19.26 -14.69 -18.69
C LEU A 314 19.23 -14.37 -20.18
N ALA A 315 19.45 -15.37 -21.04
CA ALA A 315 19.40 -15.24 -22.50
C ALA A 315 17.97 -15.22 -23.07
N ALA A 316 16.96 -15.60 -22.29
CA ALA A 316 15.57 -15.68 -22.74
C ALA A 316 15.07 -14.34 -23.31
N THR A 317 14.27 -14.40 -24.38
CA THR A 317 13.72 -13.23 -25.05
C THR A 317 12.19 -13.17 -24.93
N ASP A 318 11.59 -12.00 -25.16
CA ASP A 318 10.14 -11.84 -25.11
C ASP A 318 9.48 -12.36 -26.40
N ASN A 319 9.35 -13.69 -26.50
CA ASN A 319 8.64 -14.36 -27.58
C ASN A 319 7.67 -15.41 -27.01
N ASP A 320 6.68 -15.83 -27.82
CA ASP A 320 5.62 -16.73 -27.36
C ASP A 320 6.15 -18.12 -26.94
N SER A 321 7.17 -18.65 -27.63
CA SER A 321 7.78 -19.94 -27.30
C SER A 321 8.49 -19.96 -25.95
N GLU A 322 9.04 -18.83 -25.49
CA GLU A 322 9.84 -18.73 -24.26
C GLU A 322 9.13 -17.96 -23.15
N ARG A 323 7.84 -17.63 -23.30
CA ARG A 323 7.11 -16.74 -22.40
C ARG A 323 7.25 -17.07 -20.91
N LYS A 324 7.28 -18.37 -20.55
CA LYS A 324 7.48 -18.81 -19.14
C LYS A 324 8.91 -18.58 -18.65
N LEU A 325 9.90 -18.81 -19.51
CA LEU A 325 11.31 -18.58 -19.23
C LEU A 325 11.62 -17.09 -19.12
N TRP A 326 11.08 -16.29 -20.05
CA TRP A 326 11.12 -14.83 -20.00
C TRP A 326 10.52 -14.27 -18.70
N LYS A 327 9.38 -14.79 -18.24
CA LYS A 327 8.79 -14.39 -16.94
C LYS A 327 9.71 -14.69 -15.76
N LEU A 328 10.39 -15.85 -15.75
CA LEU A 328 11.37 -16.16 -14.71
C LEU A 328 12.56 -15.18 -14.76
N ARG A 329 13.09 -14.91 -15.95
CA ARG A 329 14.13 -13.90 -16.18
C ARG A 329 13.75 -12.54 -15.61
N GLN A 330 12.53 -12.08 -15.90
CA GLN A 330 12.04 -10.79 -15.40
C GLN A 330 11.94 -10.77 -13.87
N ARG A 331 11.50 -11.86 -13.23
CA ARG A 331 11.49 -11.94 -11.75
C ARG A 331 12.89 -11.96 -11.12
N CYS A 332 13.88 -12.51 -11.82
CA CYS A 332 15.28 -12.42 -11.40
C CYS A 332 15.82 -10.99 -11.55
N ILE A 333 15.55 -10.33 -12.68
CA ILE A 333 16.22 -9.08 -13.06
C ILE A 333 15.50 -7.84 -12.55
N ALA A 334 14.19 -7.70 -12.82
CA ALA A 334 13.47 -6.45 -12.61
C ALA A 334 13.58 -5.92 -11.17
N PRO A 335 13.41 -6.74 -10.10
CA PRO A 335 13.51 -6.22 -8.74
C PRO A 335 14.93 -5.84 -8.29
N GLY A 336 15.95 -6.12 -9.12
CA GLY A 336 17.32 -5.64 -8.95
C GLY A 336 17.55 -4.21 -9.46
N ARG A 337 16.58 -3.61 -10.17
CA ARG A 337 16.64 -2.22 -10.66
C ARG A 337 16.30 -1.23 -9.55
N TYR A 338 17.18 -1.16 -8.55
CA TYR A 338 16.87 -0.47 -7.29
C TYR A 338 16.52 1.00 -7.45
N ALA A 339 17.21 1.74 -8.32
CA ALA A 339 16.92 3.14 -8.58
C ALA A 339 15.48 3.36 -9.09
N HIS A 340 15.03 2.54 -10.04
CA HIS A 340 13.66 2.60 -10.58
C HIS A 340 12.59 2.38 -9.50
N HIS A 341 12.80 1.42 -8.61
CA HIS A 341 11.84 1.15 -7.54
C HIS A 341 11.87 2.21 -6.45
N LEU A 342 13.07 2.68 -6.06
CA LEU A 342 13.23 3.76 -5.08
C LEU A 342 12.56 5.06 -5.53
N ASP A 343 12.64 5.39 -6.82
CA ASP A 343 11.98 6.58 -7.38
C ASP A 343 10.47 6.57 -7.08
N ARG A 344 9.81 5.42 -7.27
CA ARG A 344 8.38 5.26 -6.92
C ARG A 344 8.10 5.40 -5.43
N TRP A 345 8.99 4.94 -4.56
CA TRP A 345 8.82 5.12 -3.11
C TRP A 345 8.96 6.58 -2.71
N LEU A 346 9.87 7.31 -3.37
CA LEU A 346 10.13 8.72 -3.15
C LEU A 346 9.02 9.65 -3.66
N GLU A 347 8.10 9.16 -4.52
CA GLU A 347 6.87 9.89 -4.87
C GLU A 347 5.92 10.04 -3.67
N TYR A 348 5.99 9.14 -2.68
CA TYR A 348 5.05 9.07 -1.56
C TYR A 348 5.69 9.33 -0.20
N TYR A 349 6.96 8.95 -0.02
CA TYR A 349 7.67 9.09 1.25
C TYR A 349 8.88 10.00 1.07
N SER A 350 9.06 10.91 2.04
CA SER A 350 10.23 11.77 2.08
C SER A 350 11.52 10.96 2.33
N PRO A 351 12.67 11.39 1.79
CA PRO A 351 13.92 10.62 1.92
C PRO A 351 14.36 10.31 3.36
N ASN A 352 14.03 11.16 4.33
CA ASN A 352 14.32 10.96 5.76
C ASN A 352 13.46 9.88 6.43
N ARG A 353 12.37 9.43 5.78
CA ARG A 353 11.55 8.29 6.20
C ARG A 353 12.10 6.97 5.67
N LEU A 354 13.19 6.99 4.89
CA LEU A 354 13.80 5.79 4.31
C LEU A 354 15.19 5.57 4.88
N LEU A 355 15.47 4.32 5.29
CA LEU A 355 16.80 3.84 5.63
C LEU A 355 17.26 2.80 4.61
N ILE A 356 18.38 3.07 3.96
CA ILE A 356 19.06 2.12 3.07
C ILE A 356 20.09 1.32 3.89
N VAL A 357 19.87 0.01 3.99
CA VAL A 357 20.74 -0.94 4.67
C VAL A 357 21.60 -1.68 3.65
N ASP A 358 22.90 -1.73 3.91
CA ASP A 358 23.83 -2.61 3.19
C ASP A 358 23.62 -4.06 3.66
N GLY A 359 23.04 -4.89 2.79
CA GLY A 359 22.77 -6.28 3.11
C GLY A 359 24.01 -7.17 3.17
N GLU A 360 25.14 -6.76 2.56
CA GLU A 360 26.42 -7.46 2.74
C GLU A 360 26.99 -7.15 4.12
N GLN A 361 26.88 -5.89 4.58
CA GLN A 361 27.21 -5.56 5.97
C GLN A 361 26.30 -6.26 6.97
N LEU A 362 24.99 -6.31 6.74
CA LEU A 362 24.07 -7.06 7.61
C LEU A 362 24.47 -8.55 7.74
N LYS A 363 25.03 -9.13 6.68
CA LYS A 363 25.47 -10.52 6.67
C LYS A 363 26.79 -10.70 7.43
N ASP A 364 27.77 -9.84 7.16
CA ASP A 364 29.16 -10.03 7.58
C ASP A 364 29.48 -9.37 8.93
N ASP A 365 28.80 -8.28 9.27
CA ASP A 365 28.89 -7.55 10.55
C ASP A 365 27.57 -6.83 10.87
N PRO A 366 26.58 -7.52 11.47
CA PRO A 366 25.24 -6.97 11.69
C PRO A 366 25.18 -5.88 12.77
N VAL A 367 26.18 -5.77 13.66
CA VAL A 367 26.09 -4.90 14.84
C VAL A 367 26.01 -3.41 14.46
N PRO A 368 26.89 -2.86 13.59
CA PRO A 368 26.74 -1.48 13.13
C PRO A 368 25.41 -1.22 12.42
N VAL A 369 24.93 -2.19 11.63
CA VAL A 369 23.63 -2.07 10.93
C VAL A 369 22.48 -1.96 11.94
N MET A 370 22.50 -2.76 13.00
CA MET A 370 21.48 -2.68 14.05
C MET A 370 21.56 -1.38 14.85
N ASN A 371 22.75 -0.79 15.03
CA ASN A 371 22.88 0.54 15.62
C ASN A 371 22.24 1.63 14.75
N ASP A 372 22.51 1.60 13.43
CA ASP A 372 21.89 2.52 12.47
C ASP A 372 20.35 2.37 12.47
N VAL A 373 19.85 1.13 12.53
CA VAL A 373 18.41 0.84 12.59
C VAL A 373 17.78 1.34 13.88
N GLN A 374 18.41 1.14 15.04
CA GLN A 374 17.91 1.66 16.32
C GLN A 374 17.81 3.18 16.30
N GLN A 375 18.87 3.86 15.87
CA GLN A 375 18.89 5.31 15.77
C GLN A 375 17.82 5.83 14.80
N PHE A 376 17.73 5.21 13.62
CA PHE A 376 16.73 5.57 12.62
C PHE A 376 15.31 5.42 13.16
N LEU A 377 15.01 4.34 13.89
CA LEU A 377 13.69 4.10 14.47
C LEU A 377 13.41 4.96 15.71
N GLY A 378 14.45 5.52 16.35
CA GLY A 378 14.33 6.28 17.60
C GLY A 378 14.27 5.38 18.83
N LEU A 379 14.82 4.18 18.74
CA LEU A 379 14.87 3.20 19.81
C LEU A 379 16.07 3.48 20.76
N PRO A 380 15.96 3.14 22.06
CA PRO A 380 17.11 3.09 22.96
C PRO A 380 18.22 2.18 22.42
N LEU A 381 19.49 2.56 22.59
CA LEU A 381 20.59 1.71 22.13
C LEU A 381 20.80 0.52 23.05
N ILE A 382 20.74 -0.69 22.50
CA ILE A 382 21.16 -1.94 23.12
C ILE A 382 22.36 -2.54 22.39
N ASP A 383 23.19 -3.27 23.12
CA ASP A 383 24.41 -3.86 22.56
C ASP A 383 24.13 -5.18 21.85
N TYR A 384 23.95 -5.11 20.52
CA TYR A 384 23.75 -6.28 19.68
C TYR A 384 24.95 -7.24 19.64
N LYS A 385 26.15 -6.85 20.09
CA LYS A 385 27.29 -7.77 20.21
C LYS A 385 27.03 -8.88 21.22
N GLN A 386 26.23 -8.58 22.26
CA GLN A 386 25.85 -9.53 23.29
C GLN A 386 24.66 -10.40 22.89
N LEU A 387 23.93 -10.00 21.83
CA LEU A 387 22.73 -10.68 21.37
C LEU A 387 22.98 -11.52 20.12
N LEU A 388 24.05 -11.23 19.36
CA LEU A 388 24.36 -11.88 18.10
C LEU A 388 25.73 -12.55 18.16
N LYS A 389 25.79 -13.83 17.75
CA LYS A 389 27.01 -14.61 17.67
C LYS A 389 27.15 -15.25 16.30
N PHE A 390 28.34 -15.20 15.73
CA PHE A 390 28.64 -15.91 14.48
C PHE A 390 28.68 -17.43 14.74
N ASN A 391 27.96 -18.19 13.93
CA ASN A 391 27.97 -19.65 13.99
C ASN A 391 28.75 -20.20 12.79
N GLU A 392 29.91 -20.79 13.04
CA GLU A 392 30.82 -21.30 12.00
C GLU A 392 30.19 -22.38 11.13
N HIS A 393 29.41 -23.30 11.72
CA HIS A 393 28.73 -24.35 10.96
C HIS A 393 27.65 -23.80 10.04
N LYS A 394 26.95 -22.75 10.49
CA LYS A 394 25.91 -22.10 9.68
C LYS A 394 26.52 -21.14 8.66
N GLY A 395 27.66 -20.52 8.97
CA GLY A 395 28.30 -19.46 8.18
C GLY A 395 27.60 -18.10 8.27
N PHE A 396 26.77 -17.87 9.30
CA PHE A 396 26.00 -16.64 9.50
C PHE A 396 25.87 -16.28 10.98
N TYR A 397 25.55 -15.01 11.25
CA TYR A 397 25.17 -14.55 12.59
C TYR A 397 23.81 -15.11 13.00
N CYS A 398 23.72 -15.51 14.26
CA CYS A 398 22.55 -16.09 14.90
C CYS A 398 22.28 -15.39 16.23
N SER A 399 21.02 -15.41 16.69
CA SER A 399 20.70 -14.86 18.02
C SER A 399 21.24 -15.77 19.11
N GLN A 400 21.81 -15.19 20.16
CA GLN A 400 22.25 -15.91 21.34
C GLN A 400 21.02 -16.46 22.08
N ALA A 401 21.06 -17.74 22.45
CA ALA A 401 20.07 -18.38 23.32
C ALA A 401 20.71 -18.66 24.70
N GLU A 402 19.94 -19.17 25.66
CA GLU A 402 20.47 -19.50 27.00
C GLU A 402 21.70 -20.43 26.91
N GLY A 403 22.77 -20.03 27.61
CA GLY A 403 24.07 -20.70 27.58
C GLY A 403 24.88 -20.39 26.32
N ASN A 404 25.59 -21.40 25.80
CA ASN A 404 26.45 -21.30 24.61
C ASN A 404 25.73 -21.67 23.30
N LYS A 405 24.41 -21.89 23.34
CA LYS A 405 23.60 -22.29 22.17
C LYS A 405 23.20 -21.06 21.36
N THR A 406 23.16 -21.21 20.03
CA THR A 406 22.71 -20.15 19.11
C THR A 406 21.42 -20.56 18.42
N LYS A 407 20.45 -19.65 18.34
CA LYS A 407 19.22 -19.83 17.56
C LYS A 407 19.42 -19.20 16.17
N CYS A 408 19.75 -20.04 15.20
CA CYS A 408 19.99 -19.63 13.82
C CYS A 408 18.72 -19.62 12.99
N LEU A 409 18.72 -18.83 11.90
CA LEU A 409 17.67 -18.88 10.90
C LEU A 409 17.58 -20.28 10.25
N GLY A 410 16.36 -20.67 9.88
CA GLY A 410 16.06 -21.99 9.33
C GLY A 410 16.83 -22.35 8.05
N LYS A 411 16.76 -23.62 7.65
CA LYS A 411 17.51 -24.17 6.49
C LYS A 411 17.24 -23.45 5.16
N SER A 412 16.08 -22.78 5.03
CA SER A 412 15.72 -22.00 3.84
C SER A 412 16.50 -20.68 3.70
N LYS A 413 17.18 -20.22 4.75
CA LYS A 413 17.96 -18.98 4.79
C LYS A 413 19.46 -19.33 4.83
N GLY A 414 20.25 -18.72 3.94
CA GLY A 414 21.67 -19.05 3.77
C GLY A 414 21.91 -20.42 3.13
N ARG A 415 21.18 -20.75 2.06
CA ARG A 415 21.36 -22.02 1.34
C ARG A 415 22.76 -22.06 0.71
N GLY A 416 23.46 -23.18 0.86
CA GLY A 416 24.64 -23.49 0.06
C GLY A 416 24.21 -23.87 -1.35
N TYR A 417 24.74 -23.17 -2.33
CA TYR A 417 24.63 -23.49 -3.75
C TYR A 417 25.92 -23.07 -4.44
N GLU A 418 26.20 -23.67 -5.60
CA GLU A 418 27.39 -23.37 -6.39
C GLU A 418 27.51 -21.85 -6.61
N PRO A 419 28.70 -21.27 -6.45
CA PRO A 419 28.94 -19.87 -6.80
C PRO A 419 28.60 -19.62 -8.27
N MET A 420 28.11 -18.42 -8.55
CA MET A 420 27.92 -17.97 -9.93
C MET A 420 29.27 -17.83 -10.64
N GLY A 421 29.39 -18.39 -11.85
CA GLY A 421 30.61 -18.28 -12.66
C GLY A 421 30.97 -16.82 -12.98
N ALA A 422 32.26 -16.57 -13.22
CA ALA A 422 32.79 -15.23 -13.48
C ALA A 422 32.11 -14.55 -14.68
N GLU A 423 31.95 -15.25 -15.81
CA GLU A 423 31.32 -14.71 -17.02
C GLU A 423 29.87 -14.24 -16.79
N LEU A 424 29.09 -15.00 -16.01
CA LEU A 424 27.71 -14.63 -15.67
C LEU A 424 27.66 -13.44 -14.71
N THR A 425 28.60 -13.40 -13.77
CA THR A 425 28.76 -12.28 -12.84
C THR A 425 29.05 -10.99 -13.60
N ASP A 426 30.00 -11.02 -14.55
CA ASP A 426 30.37 -9.86 -15.37
C ASP A 426 29.24 -9.44 -16.31
N SER A 427 28.53 -10.42 -16.89
CA SER A 427 27.37 -10.16 -17.76
C SER A 427 26.26 -9.42 -17.00
N LEU A 428 25.95 -9.85 -15.79
CA LEU A 428 24.97 -9.17 -14.93
C LEU A 428 25.49 -7.83 -14.40
N ALA A 429 26.79 -7.72 -14.10
CA ALA A 429 27.39 -6.45 -13.68
C ALA A 429 27.26 -5.39 -14.79
N LYS A 430 27.49 -5.76 -16.05
CA LYS A 430 27.26 -4.91 -17.23
C LYS A 430 25.77 -4.58 -17.40
N LEU A 431 24.89 -5.58 -17.24
CA LEU A 431 23.44 -5.38 -17.35
C LEU A 431 22.92 -4.32 -16.39
N TYR A 432 23.38 -4.34 -15.13
CA TYR A 432 22.95 -3.39 -14.09
C TYR A 432 23.80 -2.12 -14.02
N LEU A 433 24.80 -1.93 -14.87
CA LEU A 433 25.74 -0.81 -14.75
C LEU A 433 25.02 0.55 -14.73
N GLN A 434 24.11 0.78 -15.67
CA GLN A 434 23.36 2.04 -15.73
C GLN A 434 22.42 2.22 -14.54
N ASP A 435 21.75 1.14 -14.10
CA ASP A 435 20.89 1.15 -12.92
C ASP A 435 21.69 1.46 -11.64
N ASN A 436 22.90 0.94 -11.51
CA ASN A 436 23.79 1.16 -10.38
C ASN A 436 24.39 2.56 -10.36
N ILE A 437 24.74 3.12 -11.53
CA ILE A 437 25.15 4.53 -11.65
C ILE A 437 24.00 5.45 -11.21
N ALA A 438 22.78 5.17 -11.68
CA ALA A 438 21.60 5.93 -11.28
C ALA A 438 21.33 5.81 -9.76
N LEU A 439 21.45 4.61 -9.21
CA LEU A 439 21.30 4.35 -7.77
C LEU A 439 22.34 5.14 -6.95
N HIS A 440 23.61 5.12 -7.35
CA HIS A 440 24.66 5.83 -6.65
C HIS A 440 24.40 7.35 -6.66
N LYS A 441 24.08 7.92 -7.82
CA LYS A 441 23.69 9.34 -7.94
C LYS A 441 22.50 9.68 -7.03
N MET A 442 21.48 8.82 -6.98
CA MET A 442 20.32 8.99 -6.13
C MET A 442 20.70 8.96 -4.64
N ILE A 443 21.47 7.95 -4.20
CA ILE A 443 21.93 7.82 -2.81
C ILE A 443 22.73 9.05 -2.38
N THR A 444 23.70 9.48 -3.21
CA THR A 444 24.51 10.67 -2.92
C THR A 444 23.66 11.93 -2.85
N LYS A 445 22.72 12.11 -3.77
CA LYS A 445 21.79 13.27 -3.77
C LYS A 445 20.94 13.33 -2.51
N MET A 446 20.49 12.18 -2.00
CA MET A 446 19.65 12.09 -0.80
C MET A 446 20.45 12.12 0.51
N GLY A 447 21.78 12.14 0.46
CA GLY A 447 22.63 12.11 1.66
C GLY A 447 22.62 10.76 2.38
N TRP A 448 22.20 9.68 1.72
CA TRP A 448 22.23 8.34 2.31
C TRP A 448 23.64 7.74 2.28
N ARG A 449 23.93 6.82 3.20
CA ARG A 449 25.19 6.06 3.19
C ARG A 449 25.20 5.11 1.99
N THR A 450 26.25 5.17 1.18
CA THR A 450 26.39 4.28 0.02
C THR A 450 26.76 2.86 0.50
N PRO A 451 26.03 1.81 0.08
CA PRO A 451 26.42 0.42 0.36
C PRO A 451 27.80 0.06 -0.19
N ARG A 452 28.58 -0.75 0.55
CA ARG A 452 29.95 -1.12 0.18
C ARG A 452 30.01 -1.84 -1.17
N TRP A 453 29.08 -2.78 -1.40
CA TRP A 453 29.00 -3.52 -2.65
C TRP A 453 28.84 -2.61 -3.88
N LEU A 454 28.16 -1.46 -3.72
CA LEU A 454 27.91 -0.52 -4.82
C LEU A 454 29.17 0.28 -5.13
N GLN A 455 29.91 0.71 -4.10
CA GLN A 455 31.20 1.38 -4.26
C GLN A 455 32.20 0.46 -4.98
N GLU A 456 32.34 -0.78 -4.49
CA GLU A 456 33.25 -1.78 -5.07
C GLU A 456 32.90 -2.11 -6.53
N GLN A 457 31.61 -2.23 -6.85
CA GLN A 457 31.18 -2.56 -8.21
C GLN A 457 31.43 -1.41 -9.19
N LEU A 458 31.24 -0.15 -8.78
CA LEU A 458 31.48 1.00 -9.65
C LEU A 458 32.97 1.22 -9.91
N VAL A 459 33.82 1.00 -8.91
CA VAL A 459 35.29 1.06 -9.06
C VAL A 459 35.81 -0.03 -9.99
N LYS A 460 35.21 -1.23 -9.98
CA LYS A 460 35.61 -2.33 -10.88
C LYS A 460 35.25 -2.11 -12.34
N LEU A 461 34.31 -1.20 -12.63
CA LEU A 461 33.76 -0.97 -13.98
C LEU A 461 34.16 0.40 -14.56
N SER A 462 34.79 1.27 -13.76
CA SER A 462 35.52 2.47 -14.19
C SER A 462 36.92 2.11 -14.62
#